data_AF-T2T561-F1
#
_entry.id   AF-T2T561-F1
#
_cell.length_a   1.000
_cell.length_b   1.000
_cell.length_c   1.000
_cell.angle_alpha   90.00
_cell.angle_beta   90.00
_cell.angle_gamma   90.00
#
_symmetry.space_group_name_H-M   'P 1'
#
loop_
_entity.id
_entity.type
_entity.pdbx_description
1 polymer ?
#
loop_
_entity_poly.entity_id
_entity_poly.type
_entity_poly.pdbx_seq_one_letter_code
_entity_poly.pdbx_strand_id
1 'polypeptide(L)'
;MKNSAPLKNKVFCGLYVLSLNASVQAFDYKIEVLAESFSKVGFNKKKIDIARGIYPTETFVTAVGQGNIYADFLSKSLKDQGHVLEGKVGGTIGGIAYDSTKFNQGGSVIYNYIGYWDGYLGGKRALLDGTSIHECALGSDGKVIDSIACGNARANKIRRNYLMNNAFLEYRYKDIFTAKGGRYQSNAPYMSSYTQGFEISTKIKDKNEGSHKLWWFSSWGRAFAYGEWIYDFYSPRTVIKNGRTLNYG
;
A
#
# COMPACT_ATOMS: atom_id res chain seq x y z
N MET A 1 48.75 8.81 2.85
CA MET A 1 47.74 9.85 3.10
C MET A 1 47.06 10.24 1.80
N LYS A 2 45.78 9.86 1.61
CA LYS A 2 44.81 10.54 0.74
C LYS A 2 43.42 10.11 1.21
N ASN A 3 42.81 10.98 2.01
CA ASN A 3 41.46 10.82 2.53
C ASN A 3 40.46 10.96 1.37
N SER A 4 39.59 9.98 1.20
CA SER A 4 38.43 10.06 0.32
C SER A 4 37.19 10.16 1.21
N ALA A 5 36.58 11.34 1.26
CA ALA A 5 35.33 11.55 2.00
C ALA A 5 34.14 10.89 1.25
N PRO A 6 33.20 10.23 1.93
CA PRO A 6 31.98 9.76 1.30
C PRO A 6 30.97 10.91 1.16
N LEU A 7 30.44 11.11 -0.05
CA LEU A 7 29.30 12.00 -0.28
C LEU A 7 28.07 11.46 0.46
N LYS A 8 27.60 12.22 1.46
CA LYS A 8 26.28 12.02 2.08
C LYS A 8 25.19 12.44 1.09
N ASN A 9 24.48 11.47 0.53
CA ASN A 9 23.17 11.72 -0.08
C ASN A 9 22.20 12.21 1.01
N LYS A 10 21.83 13.49 0.95
CA LYS A 10 20.75 14.04 1.77
C LYS A 10 19.41 13.76 1.07
N VAL A 11 18.68 12.78 1.57
CA VAL A 11 17.26 12.61 1.25
C VAL A 11 16.49 13.60 2.14
N PHE A 12 15.81 14.56 1.53
CA PHE A 12 14.87 15.44 2.22
C PHE A 12 13.50 14.75 2.26
N CYS A 13 13.15 14.12 3.38
CA CYS A 13 11.77 13.75 3.69
C CYS A 13 11.16 14.84 4.57
N GLY A 14 10.26 15.65 4.01
CA GLY A 14 9.43 16.56 4.79
C GLY A 14 8.16 15.85 5.26
N LEU A 15 8.15 15.36 6.49
CA LEU A 15 6.96 14.79 7.12
C LEU A 15 6.26 15.92 7.91
N TYR A 16 5.10 16.39 7.46
CA TYR A 16 4.27 17.35 8.21
C TYR A 16 3.10 16.59 8.84
N VAL A 17 3.05 16.52 10.16
CA VAL A 17 1.96 15.87 10.91
C VAL A 17 1.18 16.95 11.64
N LEU A 18 -0.07 17.20 11.21
CA LEU A 18 -1.02 18.01 11.96
C LEU A 18 -1.94 17.07 12.74
N SER A 19 -1.98 17.18 14.08
CA SER A 19 -2.93 16.47 14.93
C SER A 19 -3.93 17.46 15.54
N LEU A 20 -5.20 17.36 15.17
CA LEU A 20 -6.31 18.06 15.83
C LEU A 20 -6.98 17.11 16.82
N ASN A 21 -7.03 17.50 18.10
CA ASN A 21 -7.79 16.81 19.13
C ASN A 21 -9.05 17.64 19.42
N ALA A 22 -10.22 17.05 19.29
CA ALA A 22 -11.46 17.63 19.78
C ALA A 22 -12.22 16.53 20.54
N SER A 23 -12.95 16.90 21.58
CA SER A 23 -13.63 15.96 22.46
C SER A 23 -15.14 16.11 22.29
N VAL A 24 -15.79 15.06 21.80
CA VAL A 24 -17.24 14.88 21.92
C VAL A 24 -17.43 13.91 23.08
N GLN A 25 -18.31 14.25 24.03
CA GLN A 25 -18.39 13.79 25.44
C GLN A 25 -18.45 12.27 25.76
N ALA A 26 -18.13 11.36 24.84
CA ALA A 26 -18.05 9.92 25.10
C ALA A 26 -16.81 9.23 24.50
N PHE A 27 -16.11 9.83 23.54
CA PHE A 27 -15.00 9.19 22.83
C PHE A 27 -13.84 10.14 22.60
N ASP A 28 -12.63 9.68 22.91
CA ASP A 28 -11.39 10.36 22.53
C ASP A 28 -11.13 10.04 21.06
N TYR A 29 -11.06 11.07 20.20
CA TYR A 29 -10.68 10.90 18.80
C TYR A 29 -9.46 11.73 18.42
N LYS A 30 -8.68 11.19 17.49
CA LYS A 30 -7.49 11.85 16.93
C LYS A 30 -7.59 11.80 15.42
N ILE A 31 -7.32 12.92 14.77
CA ILE A 31 -7.17 12.99 13.31
C ILE A 31 -5.68 13.11 12.99
N GLU A 32 -5.20 12.28 12.07
CA GLU A 32 -3.85 12.36 11.53
C GLU A 32 -3.88 12.55 10.02
N VAL A 33 -3.16 13.55 9.55
CA VAL A 33 -2.96 13.80 8.11
C VAL A 33 -1.47 13.76 7.80
N LEU A 34 -1.12 13.10 6.71
CA LEU A 34 0.23 13.00 6.17
C LEU A 34 0.19 13.34 4.68
N ALA A 35 1.20 14.04 4.18
CA ALA A 35 1.45 14.21 2.76
C ALA A 35 2.90 13.85 2.43
N GLU A 36 3.11 13.19 1.30
CA GLU A 36 4.41 12.75 0.81
C GLU A 36 4.51 12.97 -0.70
N SER A 37 5.71 13.29 -1.18
CA SER A 37 6.03 13.29 -2.61
C SER A 37 7.29 12.48 -2.84
N PHE A 38 7.30 11.69 -3.92
CA PHE A 38 8.44 10.91 -4.35
C PHE A 38 8.81 11.26 -5.79
N SER A 39 10.11 11.33 -6.07
CA SER A 39 10.63 11.60 -7.41
C SER A 39 11.65 10.54 -7.79
N LYS A 40 11.44 9.90 -8.94
CA LYS A 40 12.44 9.07 -9.61
C LYS A 40 12.94 9.80 -10.84
N VAL A 41 14.26 9.92 -10.98
CA VAL A 41 14.90 10.56 -12.16
C VAL A 41 15.70 9.53 -12.93
N GLY A 42 15.26 9.27 -14.15
CA GLY A 42 15.90 8.36 -15.10
C GLY A 42 16.92 9.08 -15.98
N PHE A 43 18.11 8.49 -16.11
CA PHE A 43 19.21 9.05 -16.92
C PHE A 43 19.22 8.54 -18.37
N ASN A 44 18.57 7.41 -18.67
CA ASN A 44 18.50 6.85 -20.02
C ASN A 44 17.23 7.33 -20.72
N LYS A 45 17.36 8.36 -21.56
CA LYS A 45 16.25 9.00 -22.30
C LYS A 45 16.05 8.44 -23.72
N LYS A 46 16.71 7.34 -24.09
CA LYS A 46 16.53 6.72 -25.41
C LYS A 46 15.12 6.14 -25.54
N LYS A 47 14.57 6.05 -26.75
CA LYS A 47 13.31 5.32 -26.99
C LYS A 47 13.51 3.82 -26.71
N ILE A 48 12.44 3.14 -26.31
CA ILE A 48 12.44 1.67 -26.15
C ILE A 48 12.84 1.04 -27.49
N ASP A 49 13.83 0.15 -27.46
CA ASP A 49 14.25 -0.67 -28.60
C ASP A 49 14.57 -2.08 -28.13
N ILE A 50 13.61 -2.98 -28.31
CA ILE A 50 13.70 -4.37 -27.83
C ILE A 50 14.77 -5.14 -28.61
N ALA A 51 14.89 -4.90 -29.92
CA ALA A 51 15.85 -5.60 -30.78
C ALA A 51 17.30 -5.26 -30.40
N ARG A 52 17.54 -4.04 -29.92
CA ARG A 52 18.86 -3.57 -29.46
C ARG A 52 19.04 -3.65 -27.93
N GLY A 53 18.05 -4.17 -27.20
CA GLY A 53 18.10 -4.27 -25.73
C GLY A 53 18.11 -2.92 -24.99
N ILE A 54 17.57 -1.85 -25.61
CA ILE A 54 17.55 -0.50 -25.02
C ILE A 54 16.24 -0.31 -24.26
N TYR A 55 16.35 -0.25 -22.93
CA TYR A 55 15.25 0.05 -22.03
C TYR A 55 15.50 1.40 -21.33
N PRO A 56 14.75 2.46 -21.67
CA PRO A 56 14.85 3.75 -20.97
C PRO A 56 14.57 3.62 -19.49
N THR A 57 15.14 4.53 -18.71
CA THR A 57 14.78 4.68 -17.30
C THR A 57 13.73 5.77 -17.15
N GLU A 58 12.71 5.44 -16.38
CA GLU A 58 11.54 6.28 -16.19
C GLU A 58 11.88 7.49 -15.31
N THR A 59 11.30 8.64 -15.61
CA THR A 59 11.27 9.80 -14.73
C THR A 59 9.83 10.09 -14.37
N PHE A 60 9.51 10.08 -13.08
CA PHE A 60 8.17 10.38 -12.60
C PHE A 60 8.21 11.04 -11.23
N VAL A 61 7.14 11.79 -10.93
CA VAL A 61 6.91 12.43 -9.63
C VAL A 61 5.52 12.07 -9.16
N THR A 62 5.40 11.63 -7.92
CA THR A 62 4.15 11.29 -7.26
C THR A 62 3.84 12.29 -6.15
N ALA A 63 2.55 12.40 -5.82
CA ALA A 63 2.08 13.08 -4.64
C ALA A 63 1.02 12.20 -3.98
N VAL A 64 1.17 11.95 -2.69
CA VAL A 64 0.35 11.04 -1.90
C VAL A 64 -0.07 11.75 -0.62
N GLY A 65 -1.34 11.60 -0.25
CA GLY A 65 -1.90 12.07 1.01
C GLY A 65 -2.54 10.93 1.77
N GLN A 66 -2.42 10.90 3.08
CA GLN A 66 -3.06 9.93 3.95
C GLN A 66 -3.84 10.66 5.05
N GLY A 67 -5.06 10.22 5.30
CA GLY A 67 -5.90 10.68 6.39
C GLY A 67 -6.35 9.52 7.26
N ASN A 68 -6.26 9.66 8.57
CA ASN A 68 -6.71 8.66 9.54
C ASN A 68 -7.50 9.30 10.67
N ILE A 69 -8.52 8.58 11.14
CA ILE A 69 -9.29 8.88 12.33
C ILE A 69 -9.11 7.71 13.30
N TYR A 70 -8.79 8.04 14.55
CA TYR A 70 -8.69 7.10 15.66
C TYR A 70 -9.83 7.36 16.63
N ALA A 71 -10.31 6.30 17.27
CA ALA A 71 -11.24 6.39 18.38
C ALA A 71 -10.86 5.36 19.45
N ASP A 72 -10.83 5.79 20.71
CA ASP A 72 -10.77 4.89 21.86
C ASP A 72 -12.19 4.71 22.43
N PHE A 73 -12.60 3.45 22.56
CA PHE A 73 -13.97 3.07 22.90
C PHE A 73 -14.17 2.70 24.37
N LEU A 74 -13.13 2.69 25.21
CA LEU A 74 -13.27 2.31 26.62
C LEU A 74 -13.45 3.51 27.54
N SER A 75 -14.17 3.30 28.65
CA SER A 75 -14.31 4.31 29.70
C SER A 75 -13.00 4.51 30.47
N LYS A 76 -12.86 5.68 31.09
CA LYS A 76 -11.67 6.01 31.91
C LYS A 76 -11.39 4.95 32.99
N SER A 77 -12.43 4.41 33.63
CA SER A 77 -12.28 3.37 34.67
C SER A 77 -11.62 2.08 34.14
N LEU A 78 -11.96 1.65 32.92
CA LEU A 78 -11.30 0.49 32.29
C LEU A 78 -9.87 0.82 31.84
N LYS A 79 -9.64 2.05 31.35
CA LYS A 79 -8.29 2.53 31.02
C LYS A 79 -7.37 2.55 32.25
N ASP A 80 -7.89 2.99 33.40
CA ASP A 80 -7.16 3.01 34.69
C ASP A 80 -6.82 1.59 35.18
N GLN A 81 -7.61 0.58 34.80
CA GLN A 81 -7.31 -0.83 35.04
C GLN A 81 -6.31 -1.42 34.02
N GLY A 82 -5.93 -0.65 33.01
CA GLY A 82 -4.95 -1.00 31.98
C GLY A 82 -5.55 -1.55 30.68
N HIS A 83 -6.86 -1.43 30.45
CA HIS A 83 -7.51 -1.84 29.21
C HIS A 83 -7.57 -0.70 28.20
N VAL A 84 -7.32 -0.99 26.93
CA VAL A 84 -7.50 -0.05 25.80
C VAL A 84 -8.20 -0.79 24.66
N LEU A 85 -9.20 -0.16 24.04
CA LEU A 85 -9.83 -0.64 22.81
C LEU A 85 -9.84 0.50 21.80
N GLU A 86 -8.93 0.44 20.83
CA GLU A 86 -8.71 1.48 19.83
C GLU A 86 -9.14 1.01 18.45
N GLY A 87 -9.92 1.82 17.75
CA GLY A 87 -10.20 1.65 16.34
C GLY A 87 -9.51 2.72 15.51
N LYS A 88 -9.03 2.34 14.32
CA LYS A 88 -8.49 3.27 13.33
C LYS A 88 -9.13 3.01 11.98
N VAL A 89 -9.64 4.07 11.36
CA VAL A 89 -10.10 4.07 9.97
C VAL A 89 -9.36 5.15 9.19
N GLY A 90 -8.92 4.83 7.98
CA GLY A 90 -8.14 5.75 7.19
C GLY A 90 -7.70 5.19 5.86
N GLY A 91 -7.30 6.11 5.00
CA GLY A 91 -6.97 5.81 3.62
C GLY A 91 -5.88 6.71 3.10
N THR A 92 -5.23 6.21 2.06
CA THR A 92 -4.24 6.93 1.27
C THR A 92 -4.84 7.24 -0.10
N ILE A 93 -4.68 8.48 -0.56
CA ILE A 93 -4.96 8.91 -1.93
C ILE A 93 -3.65 9.33 -2.58
N GLY A 94 -3.51 9.16 -3.89
CA GLY A 94 -2.33 9.65 -4.57
C GLY A 94 -2.46 9.73 -6.06
N GLY A 95 -1.51 10.42 -6.65
CA GLY A 95 -1.48 10.70 -8.07
C GLY A 95 -0.08 10.98 -8.57
N ILE A 96 -0.02 11.24 -9.86
CA ILE A 96 1.23 11.46 -10.59
C ILE A 96 1.26 12.92 -11.02
N ALA A 97 2.27 13.66 -10.56
CA ALA A 97 2.52 15.04 -10.95
C ALA A 97 3.31 15.12 -12.27
N TYR A 98 4.17 14.14 -12.53
CA TYR A 98 4.95 14.04 -13.76
C TYR A 98 5.19 12.59 -14.17
N ASP A 99 5.12 12.30 -15.47
CA ASP A 99 5.36 10.99 -16.06
C ASP A 99 6.01 11.15 -17.44
N SER A 100 7.27 10.69 -17.58
CA SER A 100 7.98 10.69 -18.86
C SER A 100 7.56 9.53 -19.79
N THR A 101 6.92 8.50 -19.25
CA THR A 101 6.60 7.26 -19.97
C THR A 101 5.31 7.35 -20.78
N LYS A 102 4.45 8.34 -20.51
CA LYS A 102 3.18 8.56 -21.21
C LYS A 102 3.31 8.67 -22.74
N PHE A 103 4.49 9.01 -23.26
CA PHE A 103 4.78 9.14 -24.69
C PHE A 103 5.54 7.94 -25.27
N ASN A 104 5.76 6.88 -24.50
CA ASN A 104 6.38 5.65 -24.99
C ASN A 104 5.42 4.92 -25.94
N GLN A 105 5.96 4.08 -26.82
CA GLN A 105 5.17 3.26 -27.76
C GLN A 105 4.15 2.34 -27.06
N GLY A 106 4.38 2.00 -25.79
CA GLY A 106 3.46 1.24 -24.96
C GLY A 106 2.57 2.08 -24.03
N GLY A 107 2.63 3.41 -24.08
CA GLY A 107 1.92 4.28 -23.13
C GLY A 107 2.54 4.30 -21.73
N SER A 108 1.82 4.92 -20.79
CA SER A 108 2.28 5.07 -19.39
C SER A 108 2.39 3.73 -18.68
N VAL A 109 3.47 3.52 -17.94
CA VAL A 109 3.69 2.33 -17.10
C VAL A 109 3.70 2.66 -15.60
N ILE A 110 3.41 3.91 -15.23
CA ILE A 110 3.45 4.39 -13.84
C ILE A 110 2.31 3.82 -12.99
N TYR A 111 1.30 3.18 -13.59
CA TYR A 111 0.33 2.38 -12.85
C TYR A 111 1.00 1.26 -12.03
N ASN A 112 2.21 0.82 -12.42
CA ASN A 112 3.03 -0.11 -11.63
C ASN A 112 3.63 0.56 -10.39
N TYR A 113 3.43 1.84 -10.13
CA TYR A 113 3.92 2.51 -8.91
C TYR A 113 2.73 3.04 -8.12
N ILE A 114 1.89 3.85 -8.77
CA ILE A 114 0.72 4.45 -8.15
C ILE A 114 -0.55 3.86 -8.73
N GLY A 115 -1.31 3.21 -7.87
CA GLY A 115 -2.65 2.72 -8.10
C GLY A 115 -2.76 1.37 -8.80
N TYR A 116 -1.71 0.55 -8.71
CA TYR A 116 -1.76 -0.82 -9.22
C TYR A 116 -2.98 -1.55 -8.68
N TRP A 117 -3.76 -2.14 -9.59
CA TRP A 117 -4.99 -2.86 -9.25
C TRP A 117 -5.15 -4.10 -10.12
N ASP A 118 -5.21 -5.26 -9.46
CA ASP A 118 -5.42 -6.55 -10.12
C ASP A 118 -6.70 -7.25 -9.59
N GLY A 119 -7.73 -6.47 -9.27
CA GLY A 119 -8.93 -7.02 -8.61
C GLY A 119 -8.72 -7.28 -7.12
N TYR A 120 -9.83 -7.54 -6.41
CA TYR A 120 -9.80 -7.72 -4.96
C TYR A 120 -8.94 -8.92 -4.57
N LEU A 121 -7.92 -8.67 -3.75
CA LEU A 121 -6.90 -9.65 -3.35
C LEU A 121 -6.16 -10.30 -4.53
N GLY A 122 -6.09 -9.63 -5.70
CA GLY A 122 -5.53 -10.21 -6.92
C GLY A 122 -6.48 -11.17 -7.64
N GLY A 123 -7.80 -10.99 -7.42
CA GLY A 123 -8.87 -11.82 -7.97
C GLY A 123 -9.23 -11.46 -9.42
N LYS A 124 -10.52 -11.59 -9.79
CA LYS A 124 -10.96 -11.22 -11.14
C LYS A 124 -10.83 -9.71 -11.35
N ARG A 125 -10.04 -9.32 -12.36
CA ARG A 125 -10.03 -7.95 -12.91
C ARG A 125 -11.43 -7.59 -13.40
N ALA A 126 -11.79 -6.31 -13.31
CA ALA A 126 -12.90 -5.79 -14.09
C ALA A 126 -12.62 -6.10 -15.58
N LEU A 127 -13.56 -6.79 -16.22
CA LEU A 127 -13.54 -6.95 -17.67
C LEU A 127 -13.93 -5.58 -18.23
N LEU A 128 -12.95 -4.87 -18.74
CA LEU A 128 -13.21 -3.73 -19.60
C LEU A 128 -13.44 -4.31 -21.00
N ASP A 129 -14.60 -4.01 -21.58
CA ASP A 129 -14.79 -4.17 -23.01
C ASP A 129 -13.83 -3.20 -23.71
N GLY A 130 -12.86 -3.74 -24.46
CA GLY A 130 -11.82 -2.91 -25.08
C GLY A 130 -12.33 -1.91 -26.11
N THR A 131 -13.64 -1.88 -26.37
CA THR A 131 -14.37 -0.87 -27.15
C THR A 131 -14.22 0.55 -26.58
N SER A 132 -13.92 0.66 -25.28
CA SER A 132 -13.84 1.94 -24.56
C SER A 132 -12.40 2.39 -24.26
N ILE A 133 -11.39 1.79 -24.90
CA ILE A 133 -9.97 2.12 -24.72
C ILE A 133 -9.40 2.57 -26.07
N HIS A 134 -9.15 3.87 -26.24
CA HIS A 134 -8.71 4.47 -27.51
C HIS A 134 -7.40 3.90 -28.10
N GLU A 135 -6.64 3.14 -27.31
CA GLU A 135 -5.34 2.55 -27.69
C GLU A 135 -5.43 1.03 -28.01
N CYS A 136 -6.61 0.43 -27.86
CA CYS A 136 -6.85 -0.98 -28.16
C CYS A 136 -7.53 -1.13 -29.52
N ALA A 137 -6.89 -1.81 -30.47
CA ALA A 137 -7.51 -2.13 -31.76
C ALA A 137 -8.36 -3.41 -31.65
N LEU A 138 -9.47 -3.47 -32.38
CA LEU A 138 -10.23 -4.70 -32.59
C LEU A 138 -9.66 -5.45 -33.80
N GLY A 139 -9.42 -6.75 -33.65
CA GLY A 139 -9.11 -7.66 -34.74
C GLY A 139 -10.34 -7.95 -35.59
N SER A 140 -10.13 -8.59 -36.74
CA SER A 140 -11.20 -8.96 -37.67
C SER A 140 -12.26 -9.90 -37.07
N ASP A 141 -11.96 -10.56 -35.94
CA ASP A 141 -12.87 -11.42 -35.19
C ASP A 141 -13.66 -10.66 -34.10
N GLY A 142 -13.56 -9.32 -34.07
CA GLY A 142 -14.22 -8.47 -33.08
C GLY A 142 -13.58 -8.52 -31.69
N LYS A 143 -12.44 -9.21 -31.52
CA LYS A 143 -11.71 -9.27 -30.25
C LYS A 143 -10.62 -8.21 -30.19
N VAL A 144 -10.28 -7.81 -28.98
CA VAL A 144 -9.20 -6.84 -28.74
C VAL A 144 -7.86 -7.47 -29.07
N ILE A 145 -7.05 -6.78 -29.88
CA ILE A 145 -5.66 -7.15 -30.13
C ILE A 145 -4.84 -6.87 -28.86
N ASP A 146 -4.30 -7.92 -28.26
CA ASP A 146 -3.50 -7.83 -27.05
C ASP A 146 -2.08 -7.35 -27.37
N SER A 147 -1.89 -6.03 -27.36
CA SER A 147 -0.59 -5.37 -27.50
C SER A 147 -0.12 -4.81 -26.16
N ILE A 148 1.19 -4.54 -26.02
CA ILE A 148 1.75 -3.89 -24.82
C ILE A 148 1.02 -2.56 -24.53
N ALA A 149 0.73 -1.78 -25.57
CA ALA A 149 -0.01 -0.53 -25.45
C ALA A 149 -1.42 -0.78 -24.90
N CYS A 150 -2.15 -1.76 -25.43
CA CYS A 150 -3.48 -2.09 -24.94
C CYS A 150 -3.46 -2.61 -23.49
N GLY A 151 -2.47 -3.42 -23.12
CA GLY A 151 -2.26 -3.91 -21.76
C GLY A 151 -2.04 -2.76 -20.76
N ASN A 152 -1.13 -1.83 -21.10
CA ASN A 152 -0.84 -0.65 -20.28
C ASN A 152 -2.06 0.29 -20.21
N ALA A 153 -2.75 0.53 -21.32
CA ALA A 153 -3.96 1.35 -21.37
C ALA A 153 -5.06 0.79 -20.44
N ARG A 154 -5.27 -0.53 -20.48
CA ARG A 154 -6.21 -1.23 -19.60
C ARG A 154 -5.82 -1.07 -18.13
N ALA A 155 -4.55 -1.27 -17.80
CA ALA A 155 -4.05 -1.16 -16.43
C ALA A 155 -4.18 0.28 -15.89
N ASN A 156 -3.87 1.29 -16.70
CA ASN A 156 -4.08 2.69 -16.35
C ASN A 156 -5.57 3.04 -16.15
N LYS A 157 -6.47 2.41 -16.91
CA LYS A 157 -7.92 2.65 -16.79
C LYS A 157 -8.55 2.06 -15.53
N ILE A 158 -8.10 0.88 -15.08
CA ILE A 158 -8.63 0.24 -13.85
C ILE A 158 -7.89 0.68 -12.58
N ARG A 159 -6.88 1.52 -12.73
CA ARG A 159 -5.99 1.98 -11.66
C ARG A 159 -6.77 2.61 -10.50
N ARG A 160 -6.36 2.35 -9.27
CA ARG A 160 -6.96 2.89 -8.06
C ARG A 160 -6.04 3.89 -7.39
N ASN A 161 -6.34 5.17 -7.59
CA ASN A 161 -5.61 6.28 -6.97
C ASN A 161 -5.95 6.48 -5.47
N TYR A 162 -6.63 5.52 -4.85
CA TYR A 162 -7.00 5.53 -3.44
C TYR A 162 -6.93 4.11 -2.87
N LEU A 163 -6.67 4.02 -1.57
CA LEU A 163 -6.56 2.76 -0.84
C LEU A 163 -7.01 2.97 0.61
N MET A 164 -8.00 2.20 1.06
CA MET A 164 -8.34 2.11 2.48
C MET A 164 -7.38 1.12 3.16
N ASN A 165 -6.24 1.63 3.60
CA ASN A 165 -5.14 0.87 4.21
C ASN A 165 -5.25 0.74 5.73
N ASN A 166 -6.04 1.58 6.40
CA ASN A 166 -6.32 1.45 7.83
C ASN A 166 -7.82 1.23 8.05
N ALA A 167 -8.17 0.10 8.66
CA ALA A 167 -9.51 -0.25 9.11
C ALA A 167 -9.36 -1.40 10.11
N PHE A 168 -9.00 -1.09 11.35
CA PHE A 168 -8.71 -2.10 12.36
C PHE A 168 -9.32 -1.78 13.72
N LEU A 169 -9.43 -2.82 14.53
CA LEU A 169 -9.66 -2.74 15.97
C LEU A 169 -8.48 -3.39 16.69
N GLU A 170 -8.00 -2.74 17.75
CA GLU A 170 -6.91 -3.19 18.59
C GLU A 170 -7.31 -3.14 20.05
N TYR A 171 -7.23 -4.28 20.71
CA TYR A 171 -7.37 -4.39 22.15
C TYR A 171 -6.00 -4.61 22.79
N ARG A 172 -5.70 -3.84 23.84
CA ARG A 172 -4.49 -3.98 24.66
C ARG A 172 -4.89 -4.09 26.13
N TYR A 173 -4.20 -4.99 26.84
CA TYR A 173 -4.28 -5.07 28.29
C TYR A 173 -2.88 -4.99 28.89
N LYS A 174 -2.60 -3.85 29.54
CA LYS A 174 -1.29 -3.49 30.08
C LYS A 174 -0.21 -3.73 29.02
N ASP A 175 0.97 -4.17 29.43
CA ASP A 175 2.00 -4.65 28.53
C ASP A 175 1.94 -6.18 28.33
N ILE A 176 0.83 -6.82 28.73
CA ILE A 176 0.69 -8.28 28.80
C ILE A 176 0.06 -8.83 27.53
N PHE A 177 -1.09 -8.31 27.11
CA PHE A 177 -1.86 -8.88 26.01
C PHE A 177 -2.18 -7.84 24.94
N THR A 178 -2.13 -8.26 23.69
CA THR A 178 -2.55 -7.45 22.54
C THR A 178 -3.25 -8.34 21.53
N ALA A 179 -4.40 -7.91 21.04
CA ALA A 179 -5.09 -8.52 19.91
C ALA A 179 -5.50 -7.41 18.94
N LYS A 180 -5.10 -7.55 17.68
CA LYS A 180 -5.35 -6.57 16.63
C LYS A 180 -5.86 -7.28 15.39
N GLY A 181 -6.91 -6.74 14.77
CA GLY A 181 -7.50 -7.33 13.57
C GLY A 181 -8.06 -6.30 12.61
N GLY A 182 -7.95 -6.59 11.31
CA GLY A 182 -8.43 -5.73 10.23
C GLY A 182 -7.31 -5.37 9.26
N ARG A 183 -7.34 -4.14 8.74
CA ARG A 183 -6.31 -3.56 7.88
C ARG A 183 -5.43 -2.62 8.67
N TYR A 184 -4.13 -2.90 8.75
CA TYR A 184 -3.21 -2.12 9.56
C TYR A 184 -1.79 -2.18 9.01
N GLN A 185 -0.96 -1.22 9.41
CA GLN A 185 0.48 -1.29 9.14
C GLN A 185 1.11 -2.42 9.97
N SER A 186 1.73 -3.37 9.28
CA SER A 186 2.36 -4.55 9.85
C SER A 186 3.74 -4.22 10.42
N ASN A 187 4.00 -4.73 11.62
CA ASN A 187 5.31 -4.72 12.27
C ASN A 187 6.02 -6.09 12.19
N ALA A 188 5.43 -7.05 11.46
CA ALA A 188 5.99 -8.38 11.33
C ALA A 188 7.30 -8.37 10.52
N PRO A 189 8.36 -9.09 10.95
CA PRO A 189 9.60 -9.20 10.21
C PRO A 189 9.35 -9.67 8.77
N TYR A 190 10.00 -9.01 7.80
CA TYR A 190 9.86 -9.28 6.36
C TYR A 190 8.45 -9.08 5.77
N MET A 191 7.50 -8.57 6.55
CA MET A 191 6.15 -8.22 6.11
C MET A 191 5.86 -6.76 6.44
N SER A 192 6.78 -5.86 6.07
CA SER A 192 6.55 -4.42 6.15
C SER A 192 5.42 -3.97 5.24
N SER A 193 4.92 -2.76 5.47
CA SER A 193 3.73 -2.19 4.83
C SER A 193 2.40 -2.62 5.42
N TYR A 194 1.32 -2.58 4.65
CA TYR A 194 -0.03 -2.79 5.17
C TYR A 194 -0.45 -4.26 5.00
N THR A 195 -1.12 -4.79 6.01
CA THR A 195 -1.65 -6.15 6.05
C THR A 195 -3.15 -6.12 6.29
N GLN A 196 -3.87 -7.08 5.69
CA GLN A 196 -5.22 -7.46 6.06
C GLN A 196 -5.11 -8.80 6.77
N GLY A 197 -5.44 -8.82 8.05
CA GLY A 197 -5.08 -9.94 8.91
C GLY A 197 -5.45 -9.75 10.38
N PHE A 198 -4.77 -10.52 11.23
CA PHE A 198 -4.78 -10.29 12.67
C PHE A 198 -3.42 -10.63 13.29
N GLU A 199 -3.17 -10.05 14.45
CA GLU A 199 -2.07 -10.45 15.32
C GLU A 199 -2.51 -10.52 16.76
N ILE A 200 -1.97 -11.49 17.49
CA ILE A 200 -2.21 -11.70 18.91
C ILE A 200 -0.84 -11.86 19.57
N SER A 201 -0.63 -11.22 20.70
CA SER A 201 0.55 -11.47 21.52
C SER A 201 0.22 -11.50 23.01
N THR A 202 0.98 -12.32 23.74
CA THR A 202 0.92 -12.38 25.19
C THR A 202 2.34 -12.41 25.77
N LYS A 203 2.57 -11.69 26.87
CA LYS A 203 3.80 -11.76 27.67
C LYS A 203 3.56 -12.63 28.89
N ILE A 204 4.44 -13.60 29.10
CA ILE A 204 4.42 -14.52 30.23
C ILE A 204 5.71 -14.30 31.02
N LYS A 205 5.57 -14.08 32.33
CA LYS A 205 6.72 -14.02 33.24
C LYS A 205 7.03 -15.43 33.74
N ASP A 206 8.30 -15.82 33.67
CA ASP A 206 8.80 -17.04 34.29
C ASP A 206 9.05 -16.83 35.80
N LYS A 207 9.21 -17.93 36.54
CA LYS A 207 9.58 -17.98 37.96
C LYS A 207 10.89 -17.25 38.27
N ASN A 208 11.79 -17.13 37.28
CA ASN A 208 13.06 -16.41 37.39
C ASN A 208 12.98 -14.95 36.90
N GLU A 209 11.78 -14.35 36.85
CA GLU A 209 11.53 -12.99 36.35
C GLU A 209 11.83 -12.76 34.85
N GLY A 210 12.18 -13.82 34.10
CA GLY A 210 12.31 -13.75 32.65
C GLY A 210 10.97 -13.41 31.97
N SER A 211 10.96 -12.47 31.03
CA SER A 211 9.76 -12.08 30.27
C SER A 211 9.78 -12.71 28.88
N HIS A 212 8.89 -13.65 28.63
CA HIS A 212 8.73 -14.31 27.33
C HIS A 212 7.53 -13.75 26.57
N LYS A 213 7.69 -13.47 25.28
CA LYS A 213 6.60 -13.02 24.41
C LYS A 213 6.21 -14.13 23.44
N LEU A 214 4.96 -14.58 23.51
CA LEU A 214 4.34 -15.38 22.46
C LEU A 214 3.63 -14.43 21.49
N TRP A 215 3.83 -14.61 20.20
CA TRP A 215 3.23 -13.77 19.16
C TRP A 215 2.78 -14.63 17.98
N TRP A 216 1.52 -14.43 17.59
CA TRP A 216 0.91 -15.00 16.40
C TRP A 216 0.62 -13.85 15.44
N PHE A 217 1.06 -13.98 14.18
CA PHE A 217 0.67 -13.09 13.09
C PHE A 217 0.05 -13.89 11.95
N SER A 218 -1.10 -13.45 11.44
CA SER A 218 -1.78 -14.02 10.28
C SER A 218 -2.13 -12.92 9.29
N SER A 219 -1.89 -13.16 8.01
CA SER A 219 -2.14 -12.20 6.93
C SER A 219 -2.57 -12.92 5.67
N TRP A 220 -3.60 -12.39 5.02
CA TRP A 220 -4.12 -12.88 3.74
C TRP A 220 -4.21 -11.80 2.66
N GLY A 221 -3.81 -10.57 2.99
CA GLY A 221 -3.73 -9.47 2.05
C GLY A 221 -2.60 -8.54 2.41
N ARG A 222 -1.87 -8.06 1.40
CA ARG A 222 -0.82 -7.05 1.56
C ARG A 222 -1.09 -5.87 0.63
N ALA A 223 -0.72 -4.68 1.07
CA ALA A 223 -0.87 -3.45 0.30
C ALA A 223 0.33 -2.53 0.56
N PHE A 224 0.60 -1.63 -0.38
CA PHE A 224 1.57 -0.55 -0.22
C PHE A 224 0.86 0.80 -0.34
N ALA A 225 1.22 1.74 0.53
CA ALA A 225 0.56 3.04 0.60
C ALA A 225 1.52 4.11 1.12
N TYR A 226 2.53 4.43 0.30
CA TYR A 226 3.62 5.36 0.59
C TYR A 226 3.90 6.23 -0.65
N GLY A 227 4.76 7.24 -0.55
CA GLY A 227 5.01 8.19 -1.62
C GLY A 227 5.28 7.56 -2.99
N GLU A 228 6.12 6.53 -3.07
CA GLU A 228 6.41 5.83 -4.33
C GLU A 228 5.31 4.82 -4.73
N TRP A 229 4.59 4.23 -3.77
CA TRP A 229 3.78 3.03 -3.98
C TRP A 229 2.35 3.17 -3.45
N ILE A 230 1.36 3.09 -4.35
CA ILE A 230 -0.04 2.80 -4.01
C ILE A 230 -0.44 1.49 -4.68
N TYR A 231 -0.46 0.43 -3.91
CA TYR A 231 -0.86 -0.91 -4.35
C TYR A 231 -1.98 -1.36 -3.44
N ASP A 232 -3.16 -1.61 -4.01
CA ASP A 232 -4.28 -2.12 -3.23
C ASP A 232 -3.98 -3.54 -2.72
N PHE A 233 -4.82 -4.02 -1.81
CA PHE A 233 -4.67 -5.33 -1.18
C PHE A 233 -4.66 -6.45 -2.22
N TYR A 234 -3.54 -7.16 -2.28
CA TYR A 234 -3.32 -8.36 -3.07
C TYR A 234 -3.01 -9.55 -2.16
N SER A 235 -3.36 -10.77 -2.59
CA SER A 235 -2.93 -11.98 -1.89
C SER A 235 -1.47 -12.28 -2.25
N PRO A 236 -0.56 -12.43 -1.27
CA PRO A 236 0.83 -12.81 -1.54
C PRO A 236 0.97 -14.20 -2.17
N ARG A 237 -0.04 -15.06 -1.98
CA ARG A 237 -0.10 -16.39 -2.58
C ARG A 237 -1.40 -16.58 -3.34
N THR A 238 -1.26 -16.88 -4.60
CA THR A 238 -2.36 -17.30 -5.46
C THR A 238 -2.15 -18.77 -5.84
N VAL A 239 -3.22 -19.52 -6.02
CA VAL A 239 -3.16 -20.91 -6.47
C VAL A 239 -3.94 -21.03 -7.75
N ILE A 240 -3.32 -21.59 -8.78
CA ILE A 240 -4.01 -21.86 -10.04
C ILE A 240 -4.65 -23.25 -9.94
N LYS A 241 -5.98 -23.31 -9.99
CA LYS A 241 -6.74 -24.56 -10.05
C LYS A 241 -7.65 -24.53 -11.28
N ASN A 242 -7.54 -25.55 -12.14
CA ASN A 242 -8.30 -25.67 -13.39
C ASN A 242 -8.21 -24.40 -14.28
N GLY A 243 -7.00 -23.83 -14.42
CA GLY A 243 -6.77 -22.62 -15.21
C GLY A 243 -7.34 -21.33 -14.61
N ARG A 244 -7.87 -21.38 -13.37
CA ARG A 244 -8.38 -20.21 -12.66
C ARG A 244 -7.45 -19.86 -11.50
N THR A 245 -7.04 -18.60 -11.44
CA THR A 245 -6.37 -18.04 -10.26
C THR A 245 -7.37 -17.99 -9.11
N LEU A 246 -7.12 -18.78 -8.07
CA LEU A 246 -7.81 -18.76 -6.80
C LEU A 246 -6.96 -18.02 -5.79
N ASN A 247 -7.58 -17.09 -5.07
CA ASN A 247 -7.01 -16.50 -3.88
C ASN A 247 -7.68 -17.16 -2.70
N TYR A 248 -6.91 -17.94 -1.95
CA TYR A 248 -7.45 -18.65 -0.79
C TYR A 248 -7.62 -17.78 0.44
N GLY A 249 -7.14 -16.52 0.38
CA GLY A 249 -7.34 -15.53 1.45
C GLY A 249 -7.06 -16.14 2.81
#